data_AF-A0A969VEA9-F1
#
_entry.id   AF-A0A969VEA9-F1
#
_cell.length_a   1.000
_cell.length_b   1.000
_cell.length_c   1.000
_cell.angle_alpha   90.00
_cell.angle_beta   90.00
_cell.angle_gamma   90.00
#
_symmetry.space_group_name_H-M   'P 1'
#
loop_
_entity.id
_entity.type
_entity.pdbx_description
1 polymer ?
#
loop_
_entity_poly.entity_id
_entity_poly.type
_entity_poly.pdbx_seq_one_letter_code
_entity_poly.pdbx_strand_id
1 'polypeptide(L)'
;MTILLQAISLRGLTNCSYRKTGVRECQPDVSYYVGSRAQLAPRGTSIASLDVTPPPDLVIEVADSTLADDIGEKRLLYEELKVAEYWVLDVQKSEIIAFAIIADNGSRRIVRSEVLPGLTIALLAEALLRSRTQDQAEVGAWLLGQFQQVVIDVRRRKKEEEPPPTP
;
A
#
# COMPACT_ATOMS: atom_id res chain seq x y z
N MET A 1 6.43 -20.85 0.44
CA MET A 1 6.94 -19.47 0.24
C MET A 1 7.34 -18.90 1.60
N THR A 2 8.61 -18.58 1.82
CA THR A 2 9.14 -18.20 3.14
C THR A 2 9.11 -16.69 3.28
N ILE A 3 8.26 -16.18 4.17
CA ILE A 3 8.30 -14.80 4.66
C ILE A 3 9.53 -14.70 5.58
N LEU A 4 10.72 -14.68 4.98
CA LEU A 4 11.86 -14.01 5.58
C LEU A 4 11.63 -12.51 5.30
N LEU A 5 12.01 -11.65 6.24
CA LEU A 5 12.13 -10.21 6.01
C LEU A 5 13.11 -9.98 4.86
N GLN A 6 12.67 -10.11 3.62
CA GLN A 6 13.36 -9.44 2.53
C GLN A 6 13.16 -7.96 2.76
N ALA A 7 14.24 -7.19 2.72
CA ALA A 7 14.13 -5.76 2.57
C ALA A 7 13.31 -5.52 1.29
N ILE A 8 12.03 -5.19 1.45
CA ILE A 8 11.18 -4.83 0.33
C ILE A 8 11.74 -3.49 -0.14
N SER A 9 12.31 -3.47 -1.34
CA SER A 9 12.73 -2.21 -1.95
C SER A 9 11.50 -1.36 -2.16
N LEU A 10 11.50 -0.13 -1.64
CA LEU A 10 10.40 0.81 -1.77
C LEU A 10 10.92 2.09 -2.38
N ARG A 11 10.24 2.53 -3.44
CA ARG A 11 10.44 3.87 -3.99
C ARG A 11 9.13 4.64 -3.88
N GLY A 12 9.05 5.45 -2.82
CA GLY A 12 7.95 6.39 -2.60
C GLY A 12 8.16 7.69 -3.38
N LEU A 13 7.08 8.19 -3.96
CA LEU A 13 7.00 9.47 -4.64
C LEU A 13 5.83 10.26 -4.06
N THR A 14 6.09 11.48 -3.63
CA THR A 14 5.06 12.44 -3.23
C THR A 14 4.70 13.33 -4.41
N ASN A 15 3.42 13.66 -4.57
CA ASN A 15 2.97 14.64 -5.55
C ASN A 15 3.47 14.40 -6.99
N CYS A 16 3.65 13.13 -7.39
CA CYS A 16 4.11 12.79 -8.74
C CYS A 16 2.94 12.85 -9.72
N SER A 17 3.06 13.64 -10.78
CA SER A 17 2.02 13.73 -11.82
C SER A 17 2.17 12.57 -12.82
N TYR A 18 1.08 11.86 -13.07
CA TYR A 18 1.01 10.72 -13.99
C TYR A 18 0.03 10.99 -15.12
N ARG A 19 0.48 10.77 -16.36
CA ARG A 19 -0.33 10.92 -17.58
C ARG A 19 -0.35 9.62 -18.38
N LYS A 20 -1.53 9.20 -18.82
CA LYS A 20 -1.73 8.05 -19.72
C LYS A 20 -2.62 8.46 -20.87
N THR A 21 -2.32 8.03 -22.10
CA THR A 21 -3.15 8.37 -23.25
C THR A 21 -4.56 7.82 -23.07
N GLY A 22 -5.57 8.70 -23.24
CA GLY A 22 -6.99 8.33 -23.10
C GLY A 22 -7.52 8.25 -21.66
N VAL A 23 -6.71 8.60 -20.65
CA VAL A 23 -7.13 8.65 -19.23
C VAL A 23 -6.81 10.03 -18.66
N ARG A 24 -7.63 10.52 -17.72
CA ARG A 24 -7.39 11.80 -17.04
C ARG A 24 -6.03 11.78 -16.31
N GLU A 25 -5.31 12.89 -16.35
CA GLU A 25 -4.07 13.05 -15.57
C GLU A 25 -4.37 13.06 -14.06
N CYS A 26 -3.50 12.45 -13.26
CA CYS A 26 -3.66 12.40 -11.81
C CYS A 26 -2.35 12.76 -11.10
N GLN A 27 -2.49 13.23 -9.86
CA GLN A 27 -1.36 13.46 -8.96
C GLN A 27 -1.78 13.01 -7.55
N PRO A 28 -1.46 11.76 -7.16
CA PRO A 28 -1.76 11.30 -5.82
C PRO A 28 -0.89 12.00 -4.78
N ASP A 29 -1.37 12.06 -3.54
CA ASP A 29 -0.58 12.54 -2.40
C ASP A 29 0.71 11.71 -2.25
N VAL A 30 0.58 10.38 -2.27
CA VAL A 30 1.71 9.46 -2.23
C VAL A 30 1.50 8.27 -3.17
N SER A 31 2.57 7.84 -3.82
CA SER A 31 2.60 6.60 -4.61
C SER A 31 3.87 5.81 -4.36
N TYR A 32 3.80 4.48 -4.46
CA TYR A 32 4.93 3.59 -4.25
C TYR A 32 5.11 2.62 -5.40
N TYR A 33 6.36 2.40 -5.76
CA TYR A 33 6.82 1.25 -6.52
C TYR A 33 7.51 0.29 -5.56
N VAL A 34 7.16 -1.01 -5.65
CA VAL A 34 7.45 -2.00 -4.61
C VAL A 34 8.28 -3.17 -5.15
N GLY A 35 9.23 -3.65 -4.36
CA GLY A 35 10.07 -4.79 -4.71
C GLY A 35 10.93 -4.52 -5.95
N SER A 36 10.94 -5.46 -6.89
CA SER A 36 11.72 -5.34 -8.13
C SER A 36 11.27 -4.17 -9.01
N ARG A 37 10.06 -3.65 -8.81
CA ARG A 37 9.51 -2.51 -9.57
C ARG A 37 9.95 -1.15 -9.02
N ALA A 38 10.55 -1.08 -7.83
CA ALA A 38 11.06 0.16 -7.24
C ALA A 38 12.01 0.93 -8.18
N GLN A 39 12.81 0.21 -8.98
CA GLN A 39 13.73 0.80 -9.96
C GLN A 39 13.06 1.41 -11.19
N LEU A 40 11.78 1.06 -11.44
CA LEU A 40 10.97 1.55 -12.57
C LEU A 40 10.28 2.88 -12.25
N ALA A 41 10.33 3.33 -10.99
CA ALA A 41 9.74 4.59 -10.60
C ALA A 41 10.29 5.75 -11.45
N PRO A 42 9.43 6.70 -11.86
CA PRO A 42 9.85 7.91 -12.54
C PRO A 42 10.99 8.65 -11.81
N ARG A 43 11.86 9.28 -12.60
CA ARG A 43 12.98 10.08 -12.12
C ARG A 43 12.87 11.50 -12.63
N GLY A 44 13.39 12.44 -11.86
CA GLY A 44 13.30 13.87 -12.17
C GLY A 44 11.97 14.48 -11.72
N THR A 45 11.66 15.65 -12.27
CA THR A 45 10.50 16.48 -11.88
C THR A 45 9.47 16.63 -12.99
N SER A 46 9.67 16.00 -14.15
CA SER A 46 8.73 16.00 -15.25
C SER A 46 7.53 15.09 -14.97
N ILE A 47 6.39 15.38 -15.59
CA ILE A 47 5.21 14.53 -15.60
C ILE A 47 5.59 13.14 -16.14
N ALA A 48 5.24 12.09 -15.40
CA ALA A 48 5.52 10.71 -15.76
C ALA A 48 4.50 10.21 -16.79
N SER A 49 4.96 9.79 -17.96
CA SER A 49 4.10 9.11 -18.93
C SER A 49 3.96 7.63 -18.59
N LEU A 50 2.72 7.21 -18.32
CA LEU A 50 2.32 5.83 -18.07
C LEU A 50 2.11 5.02 -19.35
N ASP A 51 2.27 5.64 -20.52
CA ASP A 51 2.32 4.93 -21.80
C ASP A 51 3.66 4.19 -21.98
N VAL A 52 4.70 4.58 -21.21
CA VAL A 52 6.06 4.01 -21.28
C VAL A 52 6.58 3.52 -19.93
N THR A 53 6.08 4.06 -18.82
CA THR A 53 6.40 3.62 -17.45
C THR A 53 5.19 2.86 -16.89
N PRO A 54 5.36 1.75 -16.17
CA PRO A 54 4.20 1.13 -15.53
C PRO A 54 3.59 2.05 -14.46
N PRO A 55 2.29 1.94 -14.15
CA PRO A 55 1.69 2.64 -13.02
C PRO A 55 2.35 2.22 -11.70
N PRO A 56 2.26 3.06 -10.64
CA PRO A 56 2.70 2.68 -9.30
C PRO A 56 1.93 1.46 -8.79
N ASP A 57 2.55 0.71 -7.89
CA ASP A 57 1.96 -0.48 -7.26
C ASP A 57 0.93 -0.09 -6.20
N LEU A 58 1.19 0.99 -5.46
CA LEU A 58 0.30 1.52 -4.44
C LEU A 58 0.11 3.02 -4.64
N VAL A 59 -1.13 3.47 -4.61
CA VAL A 59 -1.51 4.88 -4.51
C VAL A 59 -2.23 5.12 -3.20
N ILE A 60 -1.91 6.21 -2.52
CA ILE A 60 -2.56 6.65 -1.28
C ILE A 60 -3.02 8.10 -1.45
N GLU A 61 -4.28 8.36 -1.12
CA GLU A 61 -4.84 9.71 -0.96
C GLU A 61 -5.18 9.95 0.51
N VAL A 62 -4.92 11.16 0.99
CA VAL A 62 -5.18 11.61 2.36
C VAL A 62 -6.41 12.50 2.36
N ALA A 63 -7.54 11.90 2.71
CA ALA A 63 -8.85 12.54 2.68
C ALA A 63 -9.16 13.24 4.01
N ASP A 64 -9.01 14.57 4.03
CA ASP A 64 -9.50 15.40 5.14
C ASP A 64 -10.94 15.88 4.88
N SER A 65 -11.17 16.51 3.73
CA SER A 65 -12.49 16.99 3.30
C SER A 65 -12.97 16.38 1.97
N THR A 66 -12.16 15.49 1.37
CA THR A 66 -12.35 14.96 0.02
C THR A 66 -12.78 13.49 -0.02
N LEU A 67 -13.11 12.89 1.13
CA LEU A 67 -13.37 11.46 1.26
C LEU A 67 -14.34 10.89 0.21
N ALA A 68 -15.43 11.60 -0.08
CA ALA A 68 -16.42 11.17 -1.05
C ALA A 68 -15.86 11.12 -2.49
N ASP A 69 -15.00 12.06 -2.86
CA ASP A 69 -14.32 12.10 -4.15
C ASP A 69 -13.25 11.01 -4.24
N ASP A 70 -12.45 10.84 -3.19
CA ASP A 70 -11.39 9.84 -3.11
C ASP A 70 -11.95 8.40 -3.23
N ILE A 71 -13.04 8.07 -2.54
CA ILE A 71 -13.70 6.76 -2.70
C ILE A 71 -14.56 6.64 -3.99
N GLY A 72 -14.78 7.77 -4.67
CA GLY A 72 -15.68 7.94 -5.81
C GLY A 72 -14.93 8.08 -7.13
N GLU A 73 -14.86 9.30 -7.69
CA GLU A 73 -14.29 9.57 -9.01
C GLU A 73 -12.81 9.20 -9.10
N LYS A 74 -12.03 9.52 -8.06
CA LYS A 74 -10.60 9.18 -8.05
C LYS A 74 -10.37 7.67 -7.99
N ARG A 75 -11.20 6.92 -7.26
CA ARG A 75 -11.16 5.45 -7.28
C ARG A 75 -11.34 4.91 -8.71
N LEU A 76 -12.33 5.42 -9.45
CA LEU A 76 -12.55 5.02 -10.86
C LEU A 76 -11.36 5.39 -11.74
N LEU A 77 -10.77 6.57 -11.53
CA LEU A 77 -9.56 6.99 -12.23
C LEU A 77 -8.39 6.01 -12.00
N TYR A 78 -8.16 5.58 -10.76
CA TYR A 78 -7.10 4.63 -10.44
C TYR A 78 -7.39 3.21 -10.95
N GLU A 79 -8.66 2.82 -11.08
CA GLU A 79 -9.09 1.60 -11.78
C GLU A 79 -8.69 1.63 -13.27
N GLU A 80 -8.91 2.76 -13.96
CA GLU A 80 -8.54 2.95 -15.38
C GLU A 80 -7.01 3.02 -15.60
N LEU A 81 -6.29 3.61 -14.64
CA LEU A 81 -4.83 3.67 -14.65
C LEU A 81 -4.17 2.31 -14.40
N LYS A 82 -4.92 1.34 -13.85
CA LYS A 82 -4.44 -0.01 -13.53
C LYS A 82 -3.33 -0.01 -12.47
N VAL A 83 -3.45 0.83 -11.44
CA VAL A 83 -2.63 0.69 -10.22
C VAL A 83 -2.98 -0.64 -9.54
N ALA A 84 -2.06 -1.25 -8.79
CA ALA A 84 -2.38 -2.54 -8.15
C ALA A 84 -3.25 -2.36 -6.90
N GLU A 85 -2.91 -1.39 -6.05
CA GLU A 85 -3.71 -1.01 -4.88
C GLU A 85 -3.94 0.50 -4.80
N TYR A 86 -5.12 0.87 -4.31
CA TYR A 86 -5.52 2.25 -4.06
C TYR A 86 -6.10 2.38 -2.65
N TRP A 87 -5.49 3.21 -1.81
CA TRP A 87 -5.90 3.41 -0.42
C TRP A 87 -6.32 4.86 -0.19
N VAL A 88 -7.38 5.03 0.59
CA VAL A 88 -7.85 6.34 1.06
C VAL A 88 -7.73 6.39 2.57
N LEU A 89 -6.98 7.34 3.08
CA LEU A 89 -6.86 7.64 4.50
C LEU A 89 -7.92 8.66 4.89
N ASP A 90 -8.94 8.24 5.65
CA ASP A 90 -9.91 9.15 6.27
C ASP A 90 -9.26 9.79 7.51
N VAL A 91 -8.84 11.05 7.37
CA VAL A 91 -8.18 11.80 8.44
C VAL A 91 -9.14 12.08 9.59
N GLN A 92 -10.43 12.25 9.33
CA GLN A 92 -11.40 12.57 10.37
C GLN A 92 -11.64 11.37 11.29
N LYS A 93 -11.64 10.15 10.73
CA LYS A 93 -11.87 8.91 11.50
C LYS A 93 -10.62 8.13 11.86
N SER A 94 -9.45 8.51 11.35
CA SER A 94 -8.22 7.70 11.45
C SER A 94 -8.41 6.28 10.88
N GLU A 95 -9.13 6.17 9.76
CA GLU A 95 -9.42 4.90 9.08
C GLU A 95 -8.71 4.84 7.72
N ILE A 96 -8.44 3.62 7.26
CA ILE A 96 -7.93 3.38 5.91
C ILE A 96 -8.93 2.51 5.15
N ILE A 97 -9.37 3.00 4.00
CA ILE A 97 -10.19 2.26 3.05
C ILE A 97 -9.28 1.82 1.90
N ALA A 98 -8.96 0.53 1.86
CA ALA A 98 -8.04 -0.03 0.89
C ALA A 98 -8.76 -0.86 -0.17
N PHE A 99 -8.34 -0.70 -1.42
CA PHE A 99 -8.86 -1.39 -2.58
C PHE A 99 -7.74 -2.10 -3.34
N ALA A 100 -7.99 -3.35 -3.77
CA ALA A 100 -7.23 -4.01 -4.83
C ALA A 100 -7.96 -3.80 -6.15
N ILE A 101 -7.23 -3.41 -7.20
CA ILE A 101 -7.79 -3.18 -8.54
C ILE A 101 -7.76 -4.50 -9.32
N ILE A 102 -8.87 -4.83 -10.01
CA ILE A 102 -9.05 -6.07 -10.77
C ILE A 102 -9.05 -5.80 -12.29
N ALA A 103 -8.86 -6.85 -13.10
CA ALA A 103 -8.53 -6.74 -14.52
C ALA A 103 -9.51 -5.90 -15.38
N ASP A 104 -10.78 -5.78 -14.98
CA ASP A 104 -11.87 -5.22 -15.79
C ASP A 104 -12.35 -3.82 -15.37
N ASN A 105 -11.45 -2.93 -14.93
CA ASN A 105 -11.79 -1.58 -14.43
C ASN A 105 -12.74 -1.63 -13.23
N GLY A 106 -12.47 -2.55 -12.30
CA GLY A 106 -13.16 -2.61 -11.03
C GLY A 106 -12.18 -2.69 -9.88
N SER A 107 -12.72 -2.67 -8.67
CA SER A 107 -11.94 -2.87 -7.46
C SER A 107 -12.75 -3.60 -6.39
N ARG A 108 -12.04 -4.22 -5.44
CA ARG A 108 -12.64 -4.81 -4.24
C ARG A 108 -11.95 -4.28 -2.99
N ARG A 109 -12.70 -4.17 -1.90
CA ARG A 109 -12.10 -3.85 -0.60
C ARG A 109 -11.17 -4.96 -0.15
N ILE A 110 -10.07 -4.56 0.48
CA ILE A 110 -9.08 -5.45 1.08
C ILE A 110 -8.83 -5.09 2.53
N VAL A 111 -8.53 -6.12 3.33
CA VAL A 111 -8.14 -5.98 4.74
C VAL A 111 -6.68 -6.34 4.97
N ARG A 112 -6.01 -6.83 3.93
CA ARG A 112 -4.58 -7.19 3.87
C ARG A 112 -4.04 -6.70 2.54
N SER A 113 -2.86 -6.10 2.57
CA SER A 113 -2.17 -5.70 1.34
C SER A 113 -1.64 -6.93 0.61
N GLU A 114 -1.80 -6.90 -0.71
CA GLU A 114 -1.28 -7.84 -1.69
C GLU A 114 0.08 -7.35 -2.23
N VAL A 115 0.32 -6.04 -2.28
CA VAL A 115 1.59 -5.42 -2.70
C VAL A 115 2.59 -5.26 -1.55
N LEU A 116 2.13 -5.19 -0.29
CA LEU A 116 2.96 -5.20 0.92
C LEU A 116 2.65 -6.44 1.78
N PRO A 117 3.23 -7.62 1.44
CA PRO A 117 2.87 -8.88 2.08
C PRO A 117 3.04 -8.86 3.59
N GLY A 118 2.01 -9.33 4.30
CA GLY A 118 1.99 -9.38 5.77
C GLY A 118 1.46 -8.12 6.44
N LEU A 119 1.22 -7.04 5.68
CA LEU A 119 0.63 -5.82 6.21
C LEU A 119 -0.90 -5.92 6.22
N THR A 120 -1.50 -5.75 7.39
CA THR A 120 -2.96 -5.65 7.55
C THR A 120 -3.38 -4.19 7.63
N ILE A 121 -4.55 -3.86 7.09
CA ILE A 121 -5.09 -2.50 7.15
C ILE A 121 -5.44 -2.11 8.59
N ALA A 122 -5.90 -3.08 9.40
CA ALA A 122 -6.18 -2.88 10.82
C ALA A 122 -4.94 -2.45 11.62
N LEU A 123 -3.76 -3.02 11.32
CA LEU A 123 -2.51 -2.64 11.97
C LEU A 123 -2.14 -1.17 11.66
N LEU A 124 -2.36 -0.73 10.43
CA LEU A 124 -2.12 0.66 10.03
C LEU A 124 -3.13 1.63 10.67
N ALA A 125 -4.41 1.25 10.74
CA ALA A 125 -5.44 2.04 11.42
C ALA A 125 -5.12 2.24 12.91
N GLU A 126 -4.65 1.19 13.59
CA GLU A 126 -4.18 1.30 14.97
C GLU A 126 -2.95 2.21 15.10
N ALA A 127 -2.01 2.17 14.13
CA ALA A 127 -0.87 3.10 14.10
C ALA A 127 -1.33 4.56 13.99
N LEU A 128 -2.33 4.84 13.15
CA LEU A 128 -2.93 6.16 12.96
C LEU A 128 -3.72 6.63 14.18
N LEU A 129 -4.35 5.70 14.92
CA LEU A 129 -5.01 6.04 16.16
C LEU A 129 -3.98 6.41 17.23
N ARG A 130 -2.91 5.64 17.36
CA ARG A 130 -1.82 5.92 18.32
C ARG A 130 -1.12 7.25 18.07
N SER A 131 -0.91 7.62 16.80
CA SER A 131 -0.26 8.88 16.44
C SER A 131 -1.05 10.14 16.85
N ARG A 132 -2.31 9.99 17.31
CA ARG A 132 -3.08 11.08 17.92
C ARG A 132 -2.55 11.50 19.29
N THR A 133 -1.89 10.58 20.00
CA THR A 133 -1.47 10.77 21.39
C THR A 133 0.00 10.44 21.65
N GLN A 134 0.67 9.80 20.71
CA GLN A 134 2.07 9.35 20.79
C GLN A 134 2.90 10.01 19.70
N ASP A 135 4.19 10.19 19.94
CA ASP A 135 5.09 10.72 18.93
C ASP A 135 5.45 9.66 17.86
N GLN A 136 6.13 10.12 16.80
CA GLN A 136 6.49 9.25 15.68
C GLN A 136 7.45 8.13 16.06
N ALA A 137 8.35 8.35 17.03
CA ALA A 137 9.31 7.35 17.46
C ALA A 137 8.63 6.26 18.28
N GLU A 138 7.69 6.62 19.16
CA GLU A 138 6.88 5.69 19.94
C GLU A 138 6.02 4.80 19.04
N VAL A 139 5.29 5.40 18.09
CA VAL A 139 4.46 4.65 17.13
C VAL A 139 5.33 3.76 16.24
N GLY A 140 6.47 4.27 15.79
CA GLY A 140 7.43 3.50 14.99
C GLY A 140 7.99 2.29 15.74
N ALA A 141 8.40 2.47 17.00
CA ALA A 141 8.88 1.39 17.85
C ALA A 141 7.79 0.33 18.09
N TRP A 142 6.55 0.75 18.33
CA TRP A 142 5.42 -0.15 18.47
C TRP A 142 5.16 -0.96 17.18
N LEU A 143 5.13 -0.31 16.02
CA LEU A 143 4.96 -0.97 14.71
C LEU A 143 6.04 -2.04 14.47
N LEU A 144 7.30 -1.71 14.75
CA LEU A 144 8.41 -2.66 14.65
C LEU A 144 8.18 -3.90 15.53
N GLY A 145 7.67 -3.70 16.75
CA GLY A 145 7.27 -4.79 17.64
C GLY A 145 6.18 -5.68 17.06
N GLN A 146 5.16 -5.09 16.42
CA GLN A 146 4.09 -5.85 15.75
C GLN A 146 4.63 -6.71 14.61
N PHE A 147 5.54 -6.16 13.78
CA PHE A 147 6.15 -6.92 12.68
C PHE A 147 7.01 -8.09 13.17
N GLN A 148 7.71 -7.95 14.30
CA GLN A 148 8.48 -9.05 14.90
C GLN A 148 7.58 -10.20 15.36
N GLN A 149 6.43 -9.90 15.96
CA GLN A 149 5.49 -10.94 16.41
C GLN A 149 4.91 -11.74 15.25
N VAL A 150 4.53 -11.06 14.16
CA VAL A 150 4.06 -11.74 12.94
C VAL A 150 5.10 -12.73 12.40
N VAL A 151 6.38 -12.37 12.44
CA VAL A 151 7.47 -13.26 12.00
C VAL A 151 7.61 -14.48 12.90
N ILE A 152 7.47 -14.31 14.22
CA ILE A 152 7.51 -15.40 15.19
C ILE A 152 6.34 -16.37 14.96
N ASP A 153 5.13 -15.85 14.78
CA ASP A 153 3.92 -16.65 14.57
C ASP A 153 3.99 -17.47 13.28
N VAL A 154 4.49 -16.87 12.18
CA VAL A 154 4.67 -17.58 10.90
C VAL A 154 5.68 -18.71 11.04
N ARG A 155 6.79 -18.51 11.78
CA ARG A 155 7.79 -19.55 12.04
C ARG A 155 7.21 -20.69 12.87
N ARG A 156 6.39 -20.37 13.87
CA ARG A 156 5.75 -21.36 14.74
C ARG A 156 4.78 -22.26 13.96
N ARG A 157 3.91 -21.68 13.13
CA ARG A 157 2.97 -22.46 12.30
C ARG A 157 3.67 -23.42 11.35
N LYS A 158 4.77 -22.98 10.71
CA LYS A 158 5.56 -23.86 9.83
C LYS A 158 6.17 -25.07 10.55
N LYS A 159 6.56 -24.90 11.83
CA LYS A 159 7.11 -25.98 12.64
C LYS A 159 6.04 -26.98 13.09
N GLU A 160 4.80 -26.52 13.27
CA GLU A 160 3.65 -27.35 13.61
C GLU A 160 3.12 -28.13 12.39
N GLU A 161 3.39 -27.66 11.16
CA GLU A 161 3.03 -28.32 9.89
C GLU A 161 4.11 -29.28 9.35
N GLU A 162 5.31 -29.33 9.96
CA GLU A 162 6.34 -30.29 9.56
C GLU A 162 5.94 -31.73 9.96
N PRO A 163 5.99 -32.70 9.02
CA PRO A 163 5.69 -34.09 9.36
C PRO A 163 6.70 -34.59 10.41
N PRO A 164 6.26 -35.45 11.34
CA PRO A 164 7.14 -35.99 12.36
C PRO A 164 8.36 -36.68 11.71
N PRO A 165 9.56 -36.57 12.31
CA PRO A 165 10.75 -37.18 11.74
C PRO A 165 10.52 -38.69 11.58
N THR A 166 10.73 -39.20 10.38
CA THR A 166 10.72 -40.64 10.11
C THR A 166 11.79 -41.32 10.97
N PRO A 167 11.45 -42.41 11.68
CA PRO A 167 12.36 -43.10 12.58
C PRO A 167 13.61 -43.66 11.90
#